data_AF-A0A926PIC9-F1
#
_entry.id   AF-A0A926PIC9-F1
#
_cell.length_a   1.000
_cell.length_b   1.000
_cell.length_c   1.000
_cell.angle_alpha   90.00
_cell.angle_beta   90.00
_cell.angle_gamma   90.00
#
_symmetry.space_group_name_H-M   'P 1'
#
loop_
_entity.id
_entity.type
_entity.pdbx_description
1 polymer ?
#
loop_
_entity_poly.entity_id
_entity_poly.type
_entity_poly.pdbx_seq_one_letter_code
_entity_poly.pdbx_strand_id
1 'polypeptide(L)' 'MNDSGETMTEINCAELCQNGCVLGDECPNREYTEKTSQFISDTPLDKLLEMADEAVRKKALERMSTPTQWILPED' A
#
# COMPACT_ATOMS: atom_id res chain seq x y z
N MET A 1 11.58 -21.98 -2.18
CA MET A 1 10.36 -21.35 -2.69
C MET A 1 10.81 -20.13 -3.47
N ASN A 2 10.95 -20.30 -4.79
CA ASN A 2 11.27 -19.18 -5.68
C ASN A 2 9.96 -18.75 -6.30
N ASP A 3 9.54 -17.54 -5.91
CA ASP A 3 8.38 -16.86 -6.41
C ASP A 3 8.64 -16.48 -7.87
N SER A 4 7.80 -17.02 -8.75
CA SER A 4 7.90 -16.86 -10.19
C SER A 4 7.37 -15.48 -10.60
N GLY A 5 8.21 -14.67 -11.25
CA GLY A 5 7.72 -13.80 -12.32
C GLY A 5 7.78 -12.29 -12.16
N GLU A 6 8.61 -11.73 -11.27
CA GLU A 6 8.92 -10.29 -11.32
C GLU A 6 10.31 -10.10 -11.92
N THR A 7 10.39 -9.50 -13.12
CA THR A 7 11.65 -8.92 -13.58
C THR A 7 11.98 -7.78 -12.63
N MET A 8 12.75 -8.07 -11.58
CA MET A 8 13.25 -7.05 -10.66
C MET A 8 14.29 -6.24 -11.43
N THR A 9 13.83 -5.32 -12.26
CA THR A 9 14.68 -4.25 -12.80
C THR A 9 15.26 -3.52 -11.61
N GLU A 10 16.58 -3.53 -11.49
CA GLU A 10 17.29 -2.81 -10.45
C GLU A 10 16.90 -1.34 -10.51
N ILE A 11 16.19 -0.84 -9.49
CA ILE A 11 15.69 0.53 -9.45
C ILE A 11 16.80 1.42 -8.90
N ASN A 12 17.26 2.36 -9.72
CA ASN A 12 18.12 3.44 -9.25
C ASN A 12 17.26 4.52 -8.56
N CYS A 13 16.99 4.32 -7.27
CA CYS A 13 16.19 5.26 -6.49
C CYS A 13 16.78 6.68 -6.44
N ALA A 14 18.11 6.83 -6.58
CA ALA A 14 18.74 8.15 -6.61
C ALA A 14 18.35 8.96 -7.86
N GLU A 15 18.00 8.29 -8.96
CA GLU A 15 17.50 8.92 -10.18
C GLU A 15 15.97 8.96 -10.22
N LEU A 16 15.30 7.86 -9.90
CA LEU A 16 13.86 7.69 -10.14
C LEU A 16 12.97 8.21 -8.99
N CYS A 17 13.45 8.19 -7.75
CA CYS A 17 12.61 8.54 -6.58
C CYS A 17 12.70 10.03 -6.17
N GLN A 18 13.35 10.88 -6.96
CA GLN A 18 13.64 12.28 -6.56
C GLN A 18 12.37 13.08 -6.24
N ASN A 19 11.25 12.77 -6.88
CA ASN A 19 9.95 13.41 -6.67
C ASN A 19 8.99 12.58 -5.81
N GLY A 20 9.54 11.64 -5.03
CA GLY A 20 8.78 10.80 -4.10
C GLY A 20 8.06 9.60 -4.74
N CYS A 21 8.19 9.37 -6.04
CA CYS A 21 7.58 8.24 -6.72
C CYS A 21 8.30 7.88 -8.04
N VAL A 22 8.50 6.58 -8.26
CA VAL A 22 9.32 6.02 -9.37
C VAL A 22 8.70 6.18 -10.76
N LEU A 23 7.39 6.44 -10.84
CA LEU A 23 6.66 6.61 -12.09
C LEU A 23 6.69 8.06 -12.60
N GLY A 24 7.44 8.95 -11.93
CA GLY A 24 7.48 10.37 -12.30
C GLY A 24 6.07 10.97 -12.32
N ASP A 25 5.68 11.58 -13.44
CA ASP A 25 4.38 12.25 -13.57
C ASP A 25 3.18 11.30 -13.62
N GLU A 26 3.40 10.01 -13.92
CA GLU A 26 2.35 8.98 -13.97
C GLU A 26 1.98 8.41 -12.59
N CYS A 27 2.55 8.97 -11.51
CA CYS A 27 2.20 8.52 -10.18
C CYS A 27 0.70 8.73 -9.91
N PRO A 28 -0.03 7.69 -9.47
CA PRO A 28 -1.45 7.81 -9.22
C PRO A 28 -1.71 8.68 -8.00
N ASN A 29 -2.88 9.32 -7.93
CA ASN A 29 -3.39 10.00 -6.74
C ASN A 29 -2.50 11.16 -6.23
N ARG A 30 -1.69 11.80 -7.09
CA ARG A 30 -0.78 12.92 -6.72
C ARG A 30 -1.50 14.13 -6.12
N GLU A 31 -2.77 14.32 -6.47
CA GLU A 31 -3.62 15.37 -5.92
C GLU A 31 -3.83 15.26 -4.40
N TYR A 32 -3.54 14.10 -3.81
CA TYR A 32 -3.69 13.88 -2.37
C TYR A 32 -2.39 14.06 -1.57
N THR A 33 -1.24 14.28 -2.21
CA THR A 33 0.08 14.35 -1.54
C THR A 33 0.12 15.36 -0.39
N GLU A 34 -0.41 16.57 -0.60
CA GLU A 34 -0.42 17.61 0.44
C GLU A 34 -1.28 17.21 1.63
N LYS A 35 -2.49 16.71 1.38
CA LYS A 35 -3.41 16.26 2.43
C LYS A 35 -2.84 15.10 3.23
N THR A 36 -2.19 14.14 2.55
CA THR A 36 -1.52 13.02 3.22
C THR A 36 -0.36 13.49 4.07
N SER A 37 0.43 14.46 3.58
CA SER A 37 1.56 15.03 4.33
C SER A 37 1.08 15.73 5.61
N GLN A 38 0.00 16.51 5.52
CA GLN A 38 -0.65 17.14 6.68
C GLN A 38 -1.17 16.09 7.66
N PHE A 39 -1.89 15.08 7.18
CA PHE A 39 -2.39 13.99 8.03
C PHE A 39 -1.26 13.30 8.82
N ILE A 40 -0.15 12.96 8.16
CA ILE A 40 0.99 12.30 8.82
C ILE A 40 1.64 13.24 9.84
N SER A 41 1.80 14.52 9.51
CA SER A 41 2.38 15.53 10.41
C SER A 41 1.51 15.76 11.65
N ASP A 42 0.20 15.84 11.46
CA ASP A 42 -0.75 16.23 12.51
C ASP A 42 -1.23 15.03 13.34
N THR A 43 -0.97 13.81 12.90
CA THR A 43 -1.37 12.59 13.61
C THR A 43 -0.19 12.04 14.41
N PRO A 44 -0.26 12.01 15.75
CA PRO A 44 0.78 11.41 16.58
C PRO A 44 1.03 9.95 16.21
N LEU A 45 2.27 9.49 16.32
CA LEU A 45 2.66 8.12 15.96
C LEU A 45 1.81 7.07 16.67
N ASP A 46 1.56 7.22 17.97
CA ASP A 46 0.72 6.29 18.74
C ASP A 46 -0.70 6.19 18.16
N LYS A 47 -1.23 7.30 17.65
CA LYS A 47 -2.55 7.31 17.03
C LYS A 47 -2.56 6.60 15.68
N LEU A 48 -1.49 6.73 14.89
CA LEU A 48 -1.32 6.00 13.64
C LEU A 48 -1.27 4.48 13.89
N LEU A 49 -0.57 4.05 14.94
CA LEU A 49 -0.48 2.64 15.33
C LEU A 49 -1.84 2.09 15.77
N GLU A 50 -2.60 2.83 16.58
CA GLU A 50 -3.97 2.45 16.98
C GLU A 50 -4.88 2.26 15.75
N MET A 51 -4.80 3.16 14.77
CA MET A 51 -5.57 3.05 13.53
C MET A 51 -5.18 1.81 12.71
N ALA A 52 -3.89 1.49 12.66
CA ALA A 52 -3.40 0.31 11.96
C ALA A 52 -3.91 -0.99 12.61
N ASP A 53 -3.86 -1.09 13.93
CA ASP A 53 -4.35 -2.24 14.68
C ASP A 53 -5.86 -2.46 14.48
N GLU A 54 -6.66 -1.39 14.52
CA GLU A 54 -8.11 -1.48 14.28
C GLU A 54 -8.41 -1.92 12.83
N ALA A 55 -7.64 -1.45 11.84
CA ALA A 55 -7.80 -1.88 10.46
C ALA A 55 -7.51 -3.39 10.29
N VAL A 56 -6.46 -3.88 10.94
CA VAL A 56 -6.14 -5.32 10.95
C VAL A 56 -7.26 -6.13 11.61
N ARG A 57 -7.77 -5.66 12.76
CA ARG A 57 -8.87 -6.29 13.48
C ARG A 57 -10.13 -6.36 12.62
N LYS A 58 -10.53 -5.26 11.97
CA LYS A 58 -11.70 -5.22 11.06
C LYS A 58 -11.54 -6.21 9.91
N LYS A 59 -10.39 -6.21 9.23
CA LYS A 59 -10.11 -7.15 8.13
C LYS A 59 -10.08 -8.61 8.59
N ALA A 60 -9.66 -8.87 9.83
CA ALA A 60 -9.75 -10.22 10.42
C ALA A 60 -11.21 -10.64 10.63
N LEU A 61 -12.05 -9.76 11.18
CA LEU A 61 -13.48 -10.02 11.37
C LEU A 61 -14.22 -10.21 10.05
N GLU A 62 -13.94 -9.38 9.04
CA GLU A 62 -14.50 -9.50 7.69
C GLU A 62 -14.17 -10.85 7.04
N ARG A 63 -12.92 -11.31 7.19
CA ARG A 63 -12.51 -12.64 6.69
C ARG A 63 -13.19 -13.79 7.42
N MET A 64 -13.54 -13.62 8.69
CA MET A 64 -14.28 -14.64 9.45
C MET A 64 -15.78 -14.63 9.08
N SER A 65 -16.34 -13.49 8.70
CA SER A 65 -17.77 -13.34 8.42
C SER A 65 -18.13 -13.58 6.94
N THR A 66 -17.16 -13.52 6.03
CA THR A 66 -17.38 -13.78 4.60
C THR A 66 -16.98 -15.21 4.21
N PRO A 67 -17.79 -15.92 3.40
CA PRO A 67 -17.38 -17.19 2.84
C PRO A 67 -16.16 -16.99 1.93
N THR A 68 -15.15 -17.85 2.05
CA THR A 68 -13.98 -17.83 1.15
C THR A 68 -14.45 -17.96 -0.31
N GLN A 69 -14.22 -16.92 -1.12
CA GLN A 69 -14.45 -16.98 -2.56
C GLN A 69 -13.25 -17.67 -3.22
N TRP A 70 -13.41 -18.94 -3.55
CA TRP A 70 -12.45 -19.68 -4.37
C TRP A 70 -12.67 -19.31 -5.84
N ILE A 71 -11.69 -18.63 -6.45
CA ILE A 71 -11.68 -18.37 -7.90
C ILE A 71 -10.82 -19.48 -8.51
N LEU A 72 -11.45 -20.42 -9.20
CA LEU A 72 -10.75 -21.42 -10.00
C LEU A 72 -10.37 -20.78 -11.34
N PRO A 73 -9.12 -20.90 -11.80
CA PRO A 73 -8.76 -20.46 -13.16
C PRO A 73 -9.59 -21.25 -14.17
N GLU A 74 -10.08 -20.57 -15.21
CA GLU A 74 -10.54 -21.24 -16.42
C GLU A 74 -9.29 -21.58 -17.26
N ASP A 75 -9.29 -22.75 -17.90
CA ASP A 75 -8.15 -23.34 -18.66
C ASP A 75 -7.49 -22.37 -19.66
#